data_AF-A0A7C2Q632-F1
#
_entry.id   AF-A0A7C2Q632-F1
#
_cell.length_a   1.000
_cell.length_b   1.000
_cell.length_c   1.000
_cell.angle_alpha   90.00
_cell.angle_beta   90.00
_cell.angle_gamma   90.00
#
_symmetry.space_group_name_H-M   'P 1'
#
loop_
_entity.id
_entity.type
_entity.pdbx_description
1 polymer ?
#
loop_
_entity_poly.entity_id
_entity_poly.type
_entity_poly.pdbx_seq_one_letter_code
_entity_poly.pdbx_strand_id
1 'polypeptide(L)'
;MNERIYVPDVSCIVSGVRTRIGRACARVYRLKLARDLRSIEAALRALDSREIRGPLDSGRDVEEGVRVVKLERLEFGTSSARALVRVSYRAKGLKMWSDLYDFEFTVTAGGVVVTVRRVSGLGRTDPEFIVGEIARLLTQGGSARPASRS
;
A
#
# COMPACT_ATOMS: atom_id res chain seq x y z
N MET A 1 -15.58 10.51 17.79
CA MET A 1 -15.46 9.04 17.85
C MET A 1 -15.31 8.56 16.41
N ASN A 2 -14.10 8.19 15.98
CA ASN A 2 -13.86 7.69 14.62
C ASN A 2 -13.76 6.17 14.69
N GLU A 3 -14.83 5.48 14.29
CA GLU A 3 -14.82 4.04 14.07
C GLU A 3 -13.77 3.70 13.00
N ARG A 4 -12.91 2.74 13.36
CA ARG A 4 -11.94 2.12 12.47
C ARG A 4 -12.70 1.33 11.41
N ILE A 5 -12.98 1.95 10.26
CA ILE A 5 -13.45 1.20 9.08
C ILE A 5 -12.22 0.68 8.32
N TYR A 6 -11.46 -0.17 9.00
CA TYR A 6 -10.48 -1.03 8.38
C TYR A 6 -10.91 -2.46 8.72
N VAL A 7 -11.50 -3.14 7.74
CA VAL A 7 -11.77 -4.57 7.83
C VAL A 7 -10.72 -5.24 6.94
N PRO A 8 -9.60 -5.71 7.50
CA PRO A 8 -8.66 -6.53 6.75
C PRO A 8 -9.35 -7.86 6.45
N ASP A 9 -9.98 -7.97 5.28
CA ASP A 9 -10.32 -9.27 4.72
C ASP A 9 -9.07 -9.80 4.02
N VAL A 10 -8.20 -10.44 4.80
CA VAL A 10 -7.00 -11.10 4.28
C VAL A 10 -7.42 -12.42 3.64
N SER A 11 -7.98 -12.35 2.43
CA SER A 11 -8.27 -13.55 1.64
C SER A 11 -7.07 -13.87 0.74
N CYS A 12 -6.34 -14.94 1.07
CA CYS A 12 -5.38 -15.53 0.13
C CYS A 12 -6.17 -16.26 -0.98
N ILE A 13 -6.32 -15.63 -2.15
CA ILE A 13 -6.89 -16.33 -3.32
C ILE A 13 -5.82 -17.26 -3.88
N VAL A 14 -5.79 -18.50 -3.39
CA VAL A 14 -5.08 -19.60 -4.04
C VAL A 14 -5.99 -20.12 -5.15
N SER A 15 -5.93 -19.50 -6.33
CA SER A 15 -6.66 -20.01 -7.49
C SER A 15 -6.24 -21.46 -7.75
N GLY A 16 -7.21 -22.37 -7.64
CA GLY A 16 -7.05 -23.82 -7.48
C GLY A 16 -6.53 -24.57 -8.71
N VAL A 17 -5.31 -24.27 -9.14
CA VAL A 17 -4.55 -25.11 -10.07
C VAL A 17 -3.17 -25.33 -9.46
N ARG A 18 -2.89 -26.58 -9.05
CA ARG A 18 -1.57 -27.04 -8.59
C ARG A 18 -0.50 -26.58 -9.58
N THR A 19 0.16 -25.47 -9.27
CA THR A 19 1.36 -25.01 -9.97
C THR A 19 2.52 -25.10 -8.99
N ARG A 20 3.46 -25.98 -9.33
CA ARG A 20 4.70 -26.21 -8.59
C ARG A 20 5.48 -24.89 -8.50
N ILE A 21 5.95 -24.59 -7.28
CA ILE A 21 6.97 -23.59 -6.91
C ILE A 21 6.52 -22.11 -7.07
N GLY A 22 6.21 -21.45 -5.95
CA GLY A 22 6.59 -20.04 -5.73
C GLY A 22 5.60 -18.91 -6.04
N ARG A 23 4.29 -19.13 -6.22
CA ARG A 23 3.34 -17.99 -6.32
C ARG A 23 3.19 -17.30 -4.96
N ALA A 24 3.87 -16.16 -4.78
CA ALA A 24 3.65 -15.27 -3.64
C ALA A 24 2.15 -14.95 -3.51
N CYS A 25 1.54 -15.30 -2.36
CA CYS A 25 0.13 -15.04 -2.13
C CYS A 25 -0.15 -13.54 -2.26
N ALA A 26 -1.12 -13.18 -3.12
CA ALA A 26 -1.60 -11.81 -3.22
C ALA A 26 -2.48 -11.51 -2.00
N ARG A 27 -2.23 -10.35 -1.37
CA ARG A 27 -3.07 -9.82 -0.29
C ARG A 27 -4.08 -8.86 -0.87
N VAL A 28 -5.31 -8.89 -0.38
CA VAL A 28 -6.39 -8.02 -0.86
C VAL A 28 -6.85 -7.15 0.29
N TYR A 29 -7.01 -5.86 0.02
CA TYR A 29 -7.51 -4.86 0.96
C TYR A 29 -8.70 -4.15 0.33
N ARG A 30 -9.72 -3.83 1.14
CA ARG A 30 -10.90 -3.09 0.67
C ARG A 30 -11.00 -1.78 1.43
N LEU A 31 -10.84 -0.68 0.71
CA LEU A 31 -10.98 0.67 1.24
C LEU A 31 -12.40 1.16 0.95
N LYS A 32 -13.22 1.33 2.00
CA LYS A 32 -14.58 1.88 1.90
C LYS A 32 -14.55 3.41 1.70
N LEU A 33 -13.82 3.85 0.68
CA LEU A 33 -13.65 5.24 0.30
C LEU A 33 -13.97 5.33 -1.19
N ALA A 34 -15.05 6.03 -1.56
CA ALA A 34 -15.37 6.29 -2.96
C ALA A 34 -14.37 7.32 -3.50
N ARG A 35 -13.36 6.85 -4.23
CA ARG A 35 -12.30 7.69 -4.80
C ARG A 35 -12.07 7.31 -6.26
N ASP A 36 -11.79 8.33 -7.06
CA ASP A 36 -11.43 8.15 -8.47
C ASP A 36 -9.93 7.79 -8.62
N LEU A 37 -9.56 7.39 -9.83
CA LEU A 37 -8.18 7.05 -10.16
C LEU A 37 -7.22 8.24 -9.99
N ARG A 38 -7.70 9.48 -10.15
CA ARG A 38 -6.90 10.70 -9.95
C ARG A 38 -6.52 10.90 -8.49
N SER A 39 -7.43 10.62 -7.57
CA SER A 39 -7.16 10.67 -6.13
C SER A 39 -6.13 9.60 -5.74
N ILE A 40 -6.23 8.40 -6.32
CA ILE A 40 -5.28 7.32 -6.12
C ILE A 40 -3.90 7.72 -6.66
N GLU A 41 -3.84 8.30 -7.86
CA GLU A 41 -2.61 8.84 -8.44
C GLU A 41 -1.94 9.85 -7.50
N ALA A 42 -2.70 10.85 -7.05
CA ALA A 42 -2.19 11.89 -6.17
C ALA A 42 -1.65 11.31 -4.85
N ALA A 43 -2.34 10.33 -4.27
CA ALA A 43 -1.89 9.64 -3.06
C ALA A 43 -0.59 8.85 -3.30
N LEU A 44 -0.48 8.14 -4.42
CA LEU A 44 0.73 7.38 -4.78
C LEU A 44 1.92 8.30 -5.03
N ARG A 45 1.70 9.44 -5.72
CA ARG A 45 2.75 10.45 -5.93
C ARG A 45 3.18 11.11 -4.62
N ALA A 46 2.25 11.38 -3.70
CA ALA A 46 2.55 11.91 -2.38
C ALA A 46 3.28 10.92 -1.44
N LEU A 47 3.26 9.62 -1.78
CA LEU A 47 4.05 8.59 -1.12
C LEU A 47 5.46 8.45 -1.65
N ASP A 48 5.73 8.93 -2.87
CA ASP A 48 7.05 8.80 -3.46
C ASP A 48 8.11 9.53 -2.64
N SER A 49 9.19 8.82 -2.32
CA SER A 49 10.31 9.27 -1.50
C SER A 49 9.96 9.62 -0.06
N ARG A 50 8.80 9.17 0.45
CA ARG A 50 8.38 9.43 1.84
C ARG A 50 9.11 8.53 2.83
N GLU A 51 9.66 9.14 3.88
CA GLU A 51 10.16 8.43 5.05
C GLU A 51 9.04 8.17 6.06
N ILE A 52 8.94 6.93 6.52
CA ILE A 52 7.97 6.46 7.50
C ILE A 52 8.71 5.68 8.58
N ARG A 53 8.58 6.15 9.82
CA ARG A 53 9.13 5.51 11.01
C ARG A 53 8.14 4.50 11.59
N GLY A 54 8.65 3.42 12.18
CA GLY A 54 7.85 2.45 12.91
C GLY A 54 8.49 1.05 12.97
N PRO A 55 7.75 0.05 13.46
CA PRO A 55 8.28 -1.26 13.86
C PRO A 55 8.68 -2.20 12.70
N LEU A 56 9.95 -2.54 12.58
CA LEU A 56 10.51 -3.43 11.55
C LEU A 56 10.95 -4.76 12.13
N ASP A 57 10.68 -5.84 11.40
CA ASP A 57 11.24 -7.15 11.71
C ASP A 57 12.72 -7.20 11.31
N SER A 58 13.61 -7.32 12.30
CA SER A 58 15.06 -7.45 12.10
C SER A 58 15.50 -8.89 11.80
N GLY A 59 14.59 -9.87 11.87
CA GLY A 59 14.82 -11.31 11.82
C GLY A 59 15.17 -11.94 13.18
N ARG A 60 15.31 -11.13 14.23
CA ARG A 60 15.49 -11.58 15.62
C ARG A 60 14.45 -10.99 16.54
N ASP A 61 14.14 -9.71 16.35
CA ASP A 61 13.17 -8.95 17.12
C ASP A 61 12.49 -7.88 16.25
N VAL A 62 11.39 -7.30 16.75
CA VAL A 62 10.73 -6.14 16.15
C VAL A 62 11.30 -4.87 16.78
N GLU A 63 11.96 -4.05 15.96
CA GLU A 63 12.66 -2.86 16.41
C GLU A 63 12.20 -1.60 15.66
N GLU A 64 12.42 -0.42 16.25
CA GLU A 64 12.14 0.83 15.57
C GLU A 64 13.09 1.03 14.38
N GLY A 65 12.51 1.35 13.22
CA GLY A 65 13.29 1.59 12.02
C GLY A 65 12.63 2.55 11.04
N VAL A 66 13.31 2.76 9.92
CA VAL A 66 12.90 3.71 8.89
C VAL A 66 12.60 2.96 7.60
N ARG A 67 11.49 3.31 6.98
CA ARG A 67 11.07 2.86 5.64
C ARG A 67 11.04 4.06 4.71
N VAL A 68 11.68 3.93 3.56
CA VAL A 68 11.63 4.89 2.47
C VAL A 68 10.81 4.24 1.35
N VAL A 69 9.70 4.86 0.99
CA VAL A 69 8.84 4.39 -0.11
C VAL A 69 9.28 5.05 -1.40
N LYS A 70 9.45 4.28 -2.48
CA LYS A 70 9.75 4.79 -3.82
C LYS A 70 8.76 4.23 -4.82
N LEU A 71 8.16 5.11 -5.60
CA LEU A 71 7.30 4.74 -6.71
C LEU A 71 8.18 4.49 -7.95
N GLU A 72 8.34 3.23 -8.31
CA GLU A 72 9.19 2.79 -9.43
C GLU A 72 8.46 2.90 -10.77
N ARG A 73 7.16 2.61 -10.77
CA ARG A 73 6.31 2.65 -11.96
C ARG A 73 4.86 2.90 -11.60
N LEU A 74 4.14 3.59 -12.46
CA LEU A 74 2.70 3.83 -12.35
C LEU A 74 2.05 3.72 -13.73
N GLU A 75 1.03 2.89 -13.84
CA GLU A 75 0.27 2.61 -15.07
C GLU A 75 -1.23 2.77 -14.78
N PHE A 76 -1.98 3.29 -15.75
CA PHE A 76 -3.43 3.49 -15.63
C PHE A 76 -4.19 2.70 -16.68
N GLY A 77 -5.26 2.05 -16.24
CA GLY A 77 -6.33 1.54 -17.08
C GLY A 77 -7.59 2.38 -16.94
N THR A 78 -8.70 1.88 -17.50
CA THR A 78 -9.99 2.57 -17.48
C THR A 78 -10.59 2.68 -16.07
N SER A 79 -10.47 1.62 -15.27
CA SER A 79 -11.02 1.53 -13.90
C SER A 79 -10.00 1.07 -12.86
N SER A 80 -8.74 0.96 -13.26
CA SER A 80 -7.67 0.49 -12.41
C SER A 80 -6.38 1.32 -12.55
N ALA A 81 -5.56 1.27 -11.52
CA ALA A 81 -4.20 1.79 -11.52
C ALA A 81 -3.27 0.71 -10.99
N ARG A 82 -2.09 0.57 -11.58
CA ARG A 82 -1.07 -0.37 -11.14
C ARG A 82 0.20 0.37 -10.77
N ALA A 83 0.73 0.10 -9.59
CA ALA A 83 1.92 0.77 -9.06
C ALA A 83 2.96 -0.26 -8.64
N LEU A 84 4.19 -0.07 -9.11
CA LEU A 84 5.35 -0.79 -8.61
C LEU A 84 6.01 0.06 -7.53
N VAL A 85 6.06 -0.45 -6.31
CA VAL A 85 6.50 0.29 -5.12
C VAL A 85 7.67 -0.44 -4.49
N ARG A 86 8.83 0.24 -4.41
CA ARG A 86 9.97 -0.23 -3.63
C ARG A 86 9.89 0.34 -2.23
N VAL A 87 10.09 -0.51 -1.23
CA VAL A 87 10.28 -0.09 0.15
C VAL A 87 11.71 -0.41 0.53
N SER A 88 12.52 0.61 0.69
CA SER A 88 13.86 0.48 1.29
C SER A 88 13.74 0.66 2.80
N TYR A 89 14.32 -0.23 3.59
CA TYR A 89 14.15 -0.19 5.04
C TYR A 89 15.42 -0.60 5.78
N ARG A 90 15.58 -0.04 6.99
CA ARG A 90 16.66 -0.40 7.91
C ARG A 90 16.20 -0.24 9.35
N ALA A 91 16.60 -1.18 10.20
CA ALA A 91 16.62 -0.97 11.65
C ALA A 91 17.95 -0.30 12.04
N LYS A 92 18.02 0.22 13.27
CA LYS A 92 19.19 0.95 13.76
C LYS A 92 20.43 0.04 13.75
N GLY A 93 21.52 0.50 13.14
CA GLY A 93 22.78 -0.25 13.10
C GLY A 93 22.79 -1.47 12.16
N LEU A 94 21.71 -1.70 11.39
CA LEU A 94 21.63 -2.78 10.41
C LEU A 94 21.82 -2.27 8.98
N LYS A 95 22.20 -3.21 8.08
CA LYS A 95 22.26 -2.97 6.64
C LYS A 95 20.87 -2.63 6.10
N MET A 96 20.82 -1.75 5.10
CA MET A 96 19.59 -1.45 4.38
C MET A 96 19.16 -2.62 3.49
N TRP A 97 17.89 -2.95 3.54
CA TRP A 97 17.23 -3.93 2.68
C TRP A 97 16.16 -3.25 1.83
N SER A 98 15.63 -3.97 0.83
CA SER A 98 14.46 -3.50 0.12
C SER A 98 13.51 -4.63 -0.28
N ASP A 99 12.23 -4.32 -0.25
CA ASP A 99 11.14 -5.14 -0.77
C ASP A 99 10.52 -4.42 -1.97
N LEU A 100 10.10 -5.18 -2.98
CA LEU A 100 9.41 -4.66 -4.15
C LEU A 100 8.00 -5.23 -4.18
N TYR A 101 7.01 -4.34 -4.26
CA TYR A 101 5.59 -4.68 -4.25
C TYR A 101 4.92 -4.19 -5.53
N ASP A 102 3.99 -5.00 -6.01
CA ASP A 102 3.13 -4.73 -7.15
C ASP A 102 1.72 -4.53 -6.61
N PHE A 103 1.25 -3.29 -6.65
CA PHE A 103 -0.07 -2.86 -6.21
C PHE A 103 -0.99 -2.71 -7.42
N GLU A 104 -2.20 -3.23 -7.31
CA GLU A 104 -3.29 -2.99 -8.26
C GLU A 104 -4.48 -2.41 -7.50
N PHE A 105 -4.89 -1.21 -7.89
CA PHE A 105 -6.04 -0.49 -7.36
C PHE A 105 -7.17 -0.61 -8.36
N THR A 106 -8.31 -1.14 -7.95
CA THR A 106 -9.52 -1.21 -8.78
C THR A 106 -10.62 -0.39 -8.12
N VAL A 107 -11.14 0.60 -8.84
CA VAL A 107 -12.28 1.40 -8.37
C VAL A 107 -13.56 0.65 -8.64
N THR A 108 -14.39 0.50 -7.60
CA THR A 108 -15.68 -0.18 -7.64
C THR A 108 -16.75 0.73 -7.06
N ALA A 109 -18.03 0.40 -7.27
CA ALA A 109 -19.14 1.12 -6.65
C ALA A 109 -19.07 1.14 -5.10
N GLY A 110 -18.45 0.11 -4.49
CA GLY A 110 -18.30 -0.02 -3.04
C GLY A 110 -17.02 0.59 -2.45
N GLY A 111 -16.19 1.24 -3.27
CA GLY A 111 -14.90 1.81 -2.87
C GLY A 111 -13.73 1.27 -3.71
N VAL A 112 -12.54 1.22 -3.12
CA VAL A 112 -11.31 0.80 -3.82
C VAL A 112 -10.87 -0.57 -3.31
N VAL A 113 -10.69 -1.52 -4.23
CA VAL A 113 -10.04 -2.80 -3.96
C VAL A 113 -8.56 -2.67 -4.28
N VAL A 114 -7.70 -3.04 -3.33
CA VAL A 114 -6.24 -3.00 -3.49
C VAL A 114 -5.70 -4.41 -3.41
N THR A 115 -5.12 -4.90 -4.50
CA THR A 115 -4.42 -6.18 -4.53
C THR A 115 -2.92 -5.90 -4.45
N VAL A 116 -2.22 -6.59 -3.56
CA VAL A 116 -0.78 -6.40 -3.33
C VAL A 116 -0.05 -7.72 -3.45
N ARG A 117 1.00 -7.74 -4.26
CA ARG A 117 1.89 -8.90 -4.43
C ARG A 117 3.32 -8.47 -4.20
N ARG A 118 4.05 -9.21 -3.35
CA ARG A 118 5.51 -9.05 -3.26
C ARG A 118 6.15 -9.66 -4.50
N VAL A 119 6.95 -8.87 -5.21
CA VAL A 119 7.71 -9.26 -6.39
C VAL A 119 9.09 -9.79 -6.00
N SER A 120 9.76 -9.09 -5.10
CA SER A 120 11.10 -9.46 -4.61
C SER A 120 11.36 -8.91 -3.22
N GLY A 121 12.44 -9.36 -2.58
CA GLY A 121 12.89 -8.90 -1.27
C GLY A 121 12.68 -9.93 -0.16
N LEU A 122 13.11 -9.58 1.05
CA LEU A 122 13.10 -10.47 2.21
C LEU A 122 11.70 -10.57 2.85
N GLY A 123 10.81 -9.63 2.56
CA GLY A 123 9.46 -9.64 3.11
C GLY A 123 9.39 -9.25 4.57
N ARG A 124 10.34 -8.42 5.04
CA ARG A 124 10.41 -7.96 6.44
C ARG A 124 9.56 -6.72 6.69
N THR A 125 8.94 -6.20 5.64
CA THR A 125 7.96 -5.12 5.70
C THR A 125 6.58 -5.67 5.35
N ASP A 126 5.57 -5.40 6.17
CA ASP A 126 4.20 -5.73 5.80
C ASP A 126 3.66 -4.66 4.83
N PRO A 127 3.17 -4.99 3.62
CA PRO A 127 2.60 -3.98 2.71
C PRO A 127 1.39 -3.23 3.27
N GLU A 128 0.77 -3.70 4.35
CA GLU A 128 -0.35 -3.05 5.04
C GLU A 128 -0.05 -1.61 5.45
N PHE A 129 1.17 -1.27 5.87
CA PHE A 129 1.49 0.12 6.23
C PHE A 129 1.38 1.07 5.02
N ILE A 130 1.72 0.59 3.81
CA ILE A 130 1.59 1.39 2.58
C ILE A 130 0.11 1.62 2.31
N VAL A 131 -0.71 0.58 2.41
CA VAL A 131 -2.17 0.68 2.25
C VAL A 131 -2.77 1.67 3.26
N GLY A 132 -2.34 1.61 4.51
CA GLY A 132 -2.75 2.54 5.56
C GLY A 132 -2.39 4.00 5.24
N GLU A 133 -1.17 4.25 4.76
CA GLU A 133 -0.76 5.59 4.35
C GLU A 133 -1.50 6.11 3.12
N ILE A 134 -1.77 5.24 2.14
CA ILE A 134 -2.63 5.58 0.98
C ILE A 134 -4.03 5.97 1.47
N ALA A 135 -4.64 5.15 2.33
CA ALA A 135 -5.97 5.44 2.89
C ALA A 135 -5.99 6.78 3.65
N ARG A 136 -4.92 7.09 4.40
CA ARG A 136 -4.75 8.37 5.12
C ARG A 136 -4.69 9.55 4.14
N LEU A 137 -3.89 9.46 3.09
CA LEU A 137 -3.77 10.50 2.06
C LEU A 137 -5.07 10.70 1.28
N LEU A 138 -5.74 9.60 0.92
CA LEU A 138 -7.06 9.63 0.28
C LEU A 138 -8.12 10.27 1.17
N THR A 139 -8.00 10.17 2.50
CA THR A 139 -8.93 10.85 3.42
C THR A 139 -8.62 12.34 3.52
N GLN A 140 -7.34 12.72 3.57
CA GLN A 140 -6.91 14.12 3.71
C GLN A 140 -7.17 14.96 2.45
N GLY A 141 -7.05 14.36 1.25
CA GLY A 141 -7.39 15.01 -0.01
C GLY A 141 -8.89 15.30 -0.22
N GLY A 142 -9.75 14.85 0.70
CA GLY A 142 -11.20 15.10 0.68
C GLY A 142 -11.67 16.38 1.37
N SER A 143 -10.78 17.11 2.06
CA SER A 143 -11.13 18.35 2.75
C SER A 143 -10.83 19.58 1.89
N ALA A 144 -11.33 19.59 0.64
CA ALA A 144 -11.57 20.86 -0.04
C ALA A 144 -12.91 21.38 0.47
N ARG A 145 -12.90 22.03 1.63
CA ARG A 145 -14.02 22.89 2.06
C ARG A 145 -14.16 23.96 0.98
N PRO A 146 -15.31 24.15 0.31
CA PRO A 146 -15.50 25.35 -0.48
C PRO A 146 -15.40 26.50 0.52
N ALA A 147 -14.44 27.40 0.30
CA ALA A 147 -14.43 28.67 1.00
C ALA A 147 -15.67 29.45 0.54
N SER A 148 -16.79 29.20 1.22
CA SER A 148 -17.86 30.17 1.31
C SER A 148 -17.31 31.36 2.08
N ARG A 149 -17.20 32.51 1.41
CA ARG A 149 -17.49 33.86 1.93
C ARG A 149 -17.26 34.85 0.79
N SER A 150 -18.31 35.48 0.27
CA SER A 150 -19.10 36.58 0.85
C SER A 150 -18.50 37.91 0.42
#